data_AF-A0A6N4SS39-F1
#
_entry.id   AF-A0A6N4SS39-F1
#
_cell.length_a   1.000
_cell.length_b   1.000
_cell.length_c   1.000
_cell.angle_alpha   90.00
_cell.angle_beta   90.00
_cell.angle_gamma   90.00
#
_symmetry.space_group_name_H-M   'P 1'
#
loop_
_entity.id
_entity.type
_entity.pdbx_description
1 polymer ?
#
loop_
_entity_poly.entity_id
_entity_poly.type
_entity_poly.pdbx_seq_one_letter_code
_entity_poly.pdbx_strand_id
1 'polypeptide(L)'
;MVNKFTQFLVAFISLWMLHSCSGPQKEYVLKVKLNKLTQKDMYEYNLVKDVIFDAQELNVDSIKARSRESFLKGVDEYKNKHNAAAAVPLFKQSILTFPDAKTYYELGNALMELNTEASLDESIKAYRVAEELDIKPIASVYYKMACAQNMIGTLKKSDEDEYMVISYLRKSFINGFYDTLTLAKDTRINSILSTMSYKTLLRELESFKYKEDRNGLFELFKQAYPRPVEFEAALTDLTQYENKESISYDFAVFVPEMQNTEFGREVSNDFFYNALVQETPAYTALIYTSVSFWGDHDALMPSFTSLVTYDPMGIIIDRKLIACQCSAEKVKTVKIKDNKVYVEDFKRIWKQPIDKVSFDDNEVDKFESLAKLTYTINEDGTIQASEIPANYMDTVITKDQSKNTPQ
;
A
#
# COMPACT_ATOMS: atom_id res chain seq x y z
N MET A 1 59.13 45.63 31.01
CA MET A 1 57.98 45.85 31.93
C MET A 1 56.77 46.24 31.08
N VAL A 2 56.03 45.25 30.59
CA VAL A 2 54.76 45.47 29.89
C VAL A 2 53.67 45.43 30.95
N ASN A 3 52.86 46.48 31.01
CA ASN A 3 51.92 46.77 32.07
C ASN A 3 50.81 45.69 32.09
N LYS A 4 50.84 44.80 33.09
CA LYS A 4 49.88 43.68 33.24
C LYS A 4 48.41 44.14 33.34
N PHE A 5 48.19 45.43 33.59
CA PHE A 5 46.86 46.04 33.62
C PHE A 5 46.22 46.17 32.24
N THR A 6 47.01 46.38 31.18
CA THR A 6 46.46 46.56 29.82
C THR A 6 46.07 45.23 29.17
N GLN A 7 46.70 44.11 29.54
CA GLN A 7 46.33 42.79 29.03
C GLN A 7 45.02 42.26 29.63
N PHE A 8 44.70 42.60 30.88
CA PHE A 8 43.43 42.22 31.50
C PHE A 8 42.23 43.00 30.94
N LEU A 9 42.44 44.27 30.57
CA LEU A 9 41.36 45.11 30.02
C LEU A 9 40.95 44.66 28.61
N VAL A 10 41.91 44.22 27.79
CA VAL A 10 41.63 43.74 26.42
C VAL A 10 40.91 42.38 26.44
N ALA A 11 41.20 41.51 27.42
CA ALA A 11 40.52 40.22 27.56
C ALA A 11 39.08 40.33 28.08
N PHE A 12 38.75 41.38 28.85
CA PHE A 12 37.39 41.59 29.34
C PHE A 12 36.46 42.21 28.28
N ILE A 13 37.00 43.06 27.40
CA ILE A 13 36.24 43.69 26.31
C ILE A 13 35.92 42.67 25.20
N SER A 14 36.80 41.69 24.94
CA SER A 14 36.54 40.63 23.97
C SER A 14 35.52 39.58 24.45
N LEU A 15 35.34 39.40 25.77
CA LEU A 15 34.31 38.49 26.31
C LEU A 15 32.89 39.11 26.25
N TRP A 16 32.76 40.43 26.35
CA TRP A 16 31.47 41.13 26.23
C TRP A 16 30.96 41.24 24.79
N MET A 17 31.86 41.21 23.81
CA MET A 17 31.48 41.21 22.38
C MET A 17 30.90 39.86 21.91
N LEU A 18 31.10 38.77 22.65
CA LEU A 18 30.55 37.45 22.31
C LEU A 18 29.15 37.17 22.88
N HIS A 19 28.66 38.01 23.81
CA HIS A 19 27.29 37.89 24.36
C HIS A 19 26.28 38.85 23.70
N SER A 20 26.70 39.66 22.73
CA SER A 20 25.81 40.64 22.08
C SER A 20 25.06 40.12 20.85
N CYS A 21 25.11 38.81 20.57
CA CYS A 21 24.32 38.16 19.51
C CYS A 21 23.16 37.31 20.05
N SER A 22 22.68 37.55 21.27
CA SER A 22 21.35 37.08 21.70
C SER A 22 20.30 38.14 21.37
N GLY A 23 20.13 38.45 20.07
CA GLY A 23 18.90 39.08 19.63
C GLY A 23 17.73 38.16 20.02
N PRO A 24 16.53 38.68 20.36
CA PRO A 24 15.39 37.82 20.60
C PRO A 24 15.23 36.91 19.38
N GLN A 25 15.33 35.60 19.57
CA GLN A 25 14.96 34.62 18.56
C GLN A 25 13.49 34.92 18.26
N LYS A 26 13.24 35.63 17.15
CA LYS A 26 11.90 35.81 16.66
C LYS A 26 11.46 34.42 16.23
N GLU A 27 10.68 33.76 17.08
CA GLU A 27 9.82 32.67 16.62
C GLU A 27 8.90 33.28 15.57
N TYR A 28 9.27 33.08 14.31
CA TYR A 28 8.38 33.35 13.21
C TYR A 28 7.30 32.28 13.26
N VAL A 29 6.22 32.54 13.99
CA VAL A 29 5.00 31.73 13.89
C VAL A 29 4.41 32.04 12.52
N LEU A 30 4.68 31.16 11.55
CA LEU A 30 4.08 31.22 10.24
C LEU A 30 2.56 31.06 10.43
N LYS A 31 1.79 32.12 10.18
CA LYS A 31 0.33 32.04 10.22
C LYS A 31 -0.15 31.39 8.92
N VAL A 32 0.02 30.08 8.84
CA VAL A 32 -0.55 29.28 7.75
C VAL A 32 -2.07 29.33 7.90
N LYS A 33 -2.78 29.69 6.83
CA LYS A 33 -4.24 29.64 6.80
C LYS A 33 -4.60 28.44 5.95
N LEU A 34 -5.33 27.49 6.52
CA LEU A 34 -5.80 26.31 5.80
C LEU A 34 -6.59 26.73 4.54
N ASN A 35 -5.98 26.51 3.38
CA ASN A 35 -6.67 26.65 2.11
C ASN A 35 -7.72 25.54 1.96
N LYS A 36 -8.75 25.82 1.16
CA LYS A 36 -9.80 24.84 0.84
C LYS A 36 -9.90 24.70 -0.66
N LEU A 37 -9.96 23.46 -1.12
CA LEU A 37 -10.25 23.19 -2.53
C LEU A 37 -11.70 23.56 -2.84
N THR A 38 -11.91 23.98 -4.08
CA THR A 38 -13.25 24.05 -4.68
C THR A 38 -13.43 22.90 -5.67
N GLN A 39 -14.66 22.68 -6.12
CA GLN A 39 -14.96 21.70 -7.18
C GLN A 39 -14.14 21.95 -8.46
N LYS A 40 -13.79 23.20 -8.74
CA LYS A 40 -12.98 23.55 -9.92
C LYS A 40 -11.51 23.22 -9.73
N ASP A 41 -11.02 23.38 -8.51
CA ASP A 41 -9.60 23.31 -8.18
C ASP A 41 -9.16 21.91 -7.76
N MET A 42 -10.12 21.00 -7.52
CA MET A 42 -9.84 19.69 -6.95
C MET A 42 -8.97 18.77 -7.82
N TYR A 43 -8.70 19.14 -9.08
CA TYR A 43 -7.79 18.41 -9.97
C TYR A 43 -6.48 19.16 -10.26
N GLU A 44 -6.30 20.35 -9.68
CA GLU A 44 -5.09 21.16 -9.86
C GLU A 44 -4.04 20.77 -8.83
N TYR A 45 -3.07 19.93 -9.24
CA TYR A 45 -2.10 19.31 -8.32
C TYR A 45 -1.40 20.29 -7.36
N ASN A 46 -0.97 21.46 -7.84
CA ASN A 46 -0.31 22.43 -6.98
C ASN A 46 -1.23 22.92 -5.85
N LEU A 47 -2.51 23.18 -6.14
CA LEU A 47 -3.48 23.60 -5.13
C LEU A 47 -3.84 22.44 -4.17
N VAL A 48 -3.90 21.21 -4.69
CA VAL A 48 -4.07 20.01 -3.88
C VAL A 48 -2.92 19.86 -2.87
N LYS A 49 -1.68 20.01 -3.34
CA LYS A 49 -0.47 19.94 -2.52
C LYS A 49 -0.41 21.05 -1.48
N ASP A 50 -0.79 22.27 -1.83
CA ASP A 50 -0.87 23.40 -0.90
C ASP A 50 -1.83 23.11 0.25
N VAL A 51 -3.01 22.53 -0.04
CA VAL A 51 -3.98 22.15 1.01
C VAL A 51 -3.46 21.04 1.92
N ILE A 52 -2.79 20.02 1.36
CA ILE A 52 -2.17 18.95 2.13
C ILE A 52 -1.07 19.51 3.04
N PHE A 53 -0.20 20.37 2.49
CA PHE A 53 0.88 21.03 3.23
C PHE A 53 0.32 21.89 4.38
N ASP A 54 -0.66 22.76 4.10
CA ASP A 54 -1.26 23.62 5.11
C ASP A 54 -1.91 22.82 6.24
N ALA A 55 -2.56 21.70 5.90
CA ALA A 55 -3.18 20.80 6.87
C ALA A 55 -2.16 20.12 7.80
N GLN A 56 -1.01 19.72 7.25
CA GLN A 56 0.09 19.12 8.01
C GLN A 56 0.74 20.14 8.95
N GLU A 57 1.05 21.34 8.46
CA GLU A 57 1.64 22.41 9.27
C GLU A 57 0.74 22.86 10.44
N LEU A 58 -0.58 22.77 10.25
CA LEU A 58 -1.56 23.13 11.27
C LEU A 58 -1.96 21.95 12.18
N ASN A 59 -1.43 20.74 11.94
CA ASN A 59 -1.71 19.50 12.67
C ASN A 59 -3.22 19.25 12.89
N VAL A 60 -4.01 19.39 11.82
CA VAL A 60 -5.48 19.34 11.91
C VAL A 60 -5.99 17.92 11.65
N ASP A 61 -5.79 16.99 12.58
CA ASP A 61 -6.22 15.60 12.39
C ASP A 61 -7.76 15.46 12.19
N SER A 62 -8.52 16.40 12.75
CA SER A 62 -9.99 16.45 12.63
C SER A 62 -10.51 16.65 11.20
N ILE A 63 -9.73 17.17 10.25
CA ILE A 63 -10.16 17.24 8.84
C ILE A 63 -9.92 15.92 8.09
N LYS A 64 -8.83 15.22 8.39
CA LYS A 64 -8.55 13.88 7.83
C LYS A 64 -9.63 12.89 8.25
N ALA A 65 -9.94 12.84 9.55
CA ALA A 65 -11.00 11.97 10.08
C ALA A 65 -12.37 12.23 9.42
N ARG A 66 -12.76 13.51 9.26
CA ARG A 66 -14.01 13.88 8.58
C ARG A 66 -14.02 13.52 7.09
N SER A 67 -12.89 13.69 6.42
CA SER A 67 -12.73 13.26 5.02
C SER A 67 -12.95 11.75 4.88
N ARG A 68 -12.36 10.99 5.81
CA ARG A 68 -12.46 9.53 5.86
C ARG A 68 -13.89 9.03 6.00
N GLU A 69 -14.74 9.70 6.78
CA GLU A 69 -16.16 9.34 6.85
C GLU A 69 -16.85 9.40 5.48
N SER A 70 -16.58 10.44 4.68
CA SER A 70 -17.12 10.57 3.32
C SER A 70 -16.49 9.55 2.37
N PHE A 71 -15.19 9.29 2.49
CA PHE A 71 -14.51 8.25 1.71
C PHE A 71 -15.13 6.88 1.96
N LEU A 72 -15.26 6.44 3.22
CA LEU A 72 -15.81 5.12 3.56
C LEU A 72 -17.26 4.96 3.12
N LYS A 73 -18.08 6.02 3.19
CA LYS A 73 -19.43 6.01 2.62
C LYS A 73 -19.39 5.85 1.09
N GLY A 74 -18.46 6.52 0.42
CA GLY A 74 -18.24 6.36 -1.02
C GLY A 74 -17.82 4.94 -1.39
N VAL A 75 -16.91 4.34 -0.63
CA VAL A 75 -16.48 2.94 -0.81
C VAL A 75 -17.66 1.98 -0.62
N ASP A 76 -18.50 2.19 0.40
CA ASP A 76 -19.69 1.36 0.63
C ASP A 76 -20.68 1.44 -0.54
N GLU A 77 -21.03 2.65 -1.00
CA GLU A 77 -21.86 2.83 -2.19
C GLU A 77 -21.25 2.18 -3.43
N TYR A 78 -19.94 2.34 -3.62
CA TYR A 78 -19.27 1.86 -4.82
C TYR A 78 -19.10 0.34 -4.84
N LYS A 79 -18.43 -0.21 -3.82
CA LYS A 79 -17.97 -1.60 -3.81
C LYS A 79 -19.03 -2.57 -3.28
N ASN A 80 -19.79 -2.18 -2.25
CA ASN A 80 -20.77 -3.08 -1.62
C ASN A 80 -22.15 -2.98 -2.27
N LYS A 81 -22.58 -1.75 -2.60
CA LYS A 81 -23.89 -1.51 -3.21
C LYS A 81 -23.84 -1.43 -4.73
N HIS A 82 -22.65 -1.51 -5.33
CA HIS A 82 -22.44 -1.44 -6.78
C HIS A 82 -23.09 -0.20 -7.43
N ASN A 83 -23.01 0.94 -6.74
CA ASN A 83 -23.65 2.19 -7.14
C ASN A 83 -22.61 3.30 -7.34
N ALA A 84 -21.92 3.26 -8.48
CA ALA A 84 -20.91 4.25 -8.85
C ALA A 84 -21.45 5.69 -8.86
N ALA A 85 -22.70 5.90 -9.32
CA ALA A 85 -23.30 7.24 -9.41
C ALA A 85 -23.50 7.88 -8.02
N ALA A 86 -23.88 7.10 -7.01
CA ALA A 86 -24.00 7.57 -5.63
C ALA A 86 -22.64 7.75 -4.94
N ALA A 87 -21.63 6.98 -5.31
CA ALA A 87 -20.30 7.06 -4.74
C ALA A 87 -19.52 8.33 -5.17
N VAL A 88 -19.63 8.74 -6.44
CA VAL A 88 -18.93 9.93 -6.98
C VAL A 88 -19.08 11.18 -6.11
N PRO A 89 -20.28 11.65 -5.72
CA PRO A 89 -20.40 12.85 -4.88
C PRO A 89 -19.78 12.67 -3.48
N LEU A 90 -19.76 11.46 -2.93
CA LEU A 90 -19.14 11.15 -1.63
C LEU A 90 -17.62 11.23 -1.71
N PHE A 91 -17.02 10.67 -2.77
CA PHE A 91 -15.58 10.79 -2.99
C PHE A 91 -15.16 12.24 -3.24
N LYS A 92 -15.94 13.00 -4.03
CA LYS A 92 -15.69 14.45 -4.22
C LYS A 92 -15.79 15.21 -2.90
N GLN A 93 -16.77 14.88 -2.06
CA GLN A 93 -16.90 15.48 -0.72
C GLN A 93 -15.69 15.18 0.17
N SER A 94 -15.19 13.94 0.14
CA SER A 94 -13.94 13.56 0.83
C SER A 94 -12.79 14.45 0.36
N ILE A 95 -12.49 14.49 -0.94
CA ILE A 95 -11.39 15.31 -1.50
C ILE A 95 -11.49 16.79 -1.11
N LEU A 96 -12.69 17.38 -1.16
CA LEU A 96 -12.90 18.78 -0.78
C LEU A 96 -12.74 19.03 0.73
N THR A 97 -12.83 17.99 1.54
CA THR A 97 -12.59 18.04 2.99
C THR A 97 -11.11 17.87 3.30
N PHE A 98 -10.48 16.82 2.75
CA PHE A 98 -9.04 16.62 2.76
C PHE A 98 -8.62 15.80 1.52
N PRO A 99 -7.66 16.26 0.71
CA PRO A 99 -7.24 15.53 -0.48
C PRO A 99 -6.37 14.33 -0.10
N ASP A 100 -6.67 13.18 -0.69
CA ASP A 100 -5.95 11.93 -0.44
C ASP A 100 -5.85 11.12 -1.75
N ALA A 101 -4.68 10.54 -1.99
CA ALA A 101 -4.35 9.80 -3.21
C ALA A 101 -5.34 8.65 -3.46
N LYS A 102 -5.70 7.91 -2.39
CA LYS A 102 -6.62 6.77 -2.48
C LYS A 102 -8.03 7.22 -2.87
N THR A 103 -8.49 8.33 -2.29
CA THR A 103 -9.79 8.91 -2.64
C THR A 103 -9.86 9.33 -4.12
N TYR A 104 -8.79 9.93 -4.67
CA TYR A 104 -8.73 10.26 -6.10
C TYR A 104 -8.77 9.03 -7.00
N TYR A 105 -8.06 7.96 -6.63
CA TYR A 105 -8.06 6.72 -7.38
C TYR A 105 -9.44 6.07 -7.44
N GLU A 106 -10.14 5.98 -6.31
CA GLU A 106 -11.49 5.42 -6.26
C GLU A 106 -12.54 6.30 -6.93
N LEU A 107 -12.37 7.63 -6.86
CA LEU A 107 -13.16 8.54 -7.67
C LEU A 107 -12.98 8.23 -9.17
N GLY A 108 -11.74 8.00 -9.61
CA GLY A 108 -11.44 7.58 -10.98
C GLY A 108 -12.14 6.29 -11.36
N ASN A 109 -12.09 5.27 -10.49
CA ASN A 109 -12.73 3.97 -10.73
C ASN A 109 -14.25 4.12 -10.88
N ALA A 110 -14.90 4.82 -9.94
CA ALA A 110 -16.34 5.06 -10.00
C ALA A 110 -16.76 5.88 -11.23
N LEU A 111 -15.99 6.90 -11.60
CA LEU A 111 -16.26 7.72 -12.80
C LEU A 111 -16.13 6.94 -14.10
N MET A 112 -15.18 6.00 -14.18
CA MET A 112 -15.04 5.12 -15.35
C MET A 112 -16.28 4.25 -15.55
N GLU A 113 -16.89 3.74 -14.47
CA GLU A 113 -18.08 2.89 -14.58
C GLU A 113 -19.32 3.62 -15.10
N LEU A 114 -19.39 4.95 -14.94
CA LEU A 114 -20.47 5.75 -15.52
C LEU A 114 -20.42 5.79 -17.05
N ASN A 115 -19.26 5.50 -17.65
CA ASN A 115 -19.06 5.31 -19.09
C ASN A 115 -19.65 6.44 -19.97
N THR A 116 -19.48 7.68 -19.55
CA THR A 116 -19.76 8.87 -20.36
C THR A 116 -18.46 9.58 -20.71
N GLU A 117 -18.41 10.31 -21.81
CA GLU A 117 -17.19 11.07 -22.18
C GLU A 117 -16.72 11.98 -21.04
N ALA A 118 -17.64 12.77 -20.46
CA ALA A 118 -17.32 13.68 -19.37
C ALA A 118 -16.81 12.95 -18.11
N SER A 119 -17.41 11.81 -17.76
CA SER A 119 -16.96 11.04 -16.59
C SER A 119 -15.61 10.37 -16.85
N LEU A 120 -15.35 9.90 -18.07
CA LEU A 120 -14.07 9.31 -18.45
C LEU A 120 -12.94 10.36 -18.45
N ASP A 121 -13.19 11.55 -19.00
CA ASP A 121 -12.24 12.67 -18.94
C ASP A 121 -11.95 13.06 -17.49
N GLU A 122 -12.97 13.11 -16.64
CA GLU A 122 -12.81 13.40 -15.22
C GLU A 122 -12.05 12.28 -14.48
N SER A 123 -12.26 11.01 -14.85
CA SER A 123 -11.53 9.87 -14.27
C SER A 123 -10.03 9.97 -14.52
N ILE A 124 -9.62 10.37 -15.74
CA ILE A 124 -8.21 10.57 -16.11
C ILE A 124 -7.59 11.68 -15.24
N LYS A 125 -8.32 12.78 -14.99
CA LYS A 125 -7.87 13.85 -14.09
C LYS A 125 -7.68 13.36 -12.66
N ALA A 126 -8.63 12.55 -12.15
CA ALA A 126 -8.53 11.97 -10.83
C ALA A 126 -7.30 11.06 -10.69
N TYR A 127 -7.08 10.16 -11.67
CA TYR A 127 -5.90 9.30 -11.70
C TYR A 127 -4.58 10.07 -11.75
N ARG A 128 -4.51 11.18 -12.49
CA ARG A 128 -3.30 12.02 -12.52
C ARG A 128 -2.97 12.61 -11.17
N VAL A 129 -3.97 13.11 -10.43
CA VAL A 129 -3.72 13.60 -9.08
C VAL A 129 -3.29 12.47 -8.16
N ALA A 130 -3.89 11.28 -8.29
CA ALA A 130 -3.46 10.11 -7.51
C ALA A 130 -1.99 9.71 -7.83
N GLU A 131 -1.59 9.74 -9.11
CA GLU A 131 -0.20 9.54 -9.55
C GLU A 131 0.75 10.55 -8.89
N GLU A 132 0.41 11.84 -8.94
CA GLU A 132 1.23 12.93 -8.39
C GLU A 132 1.27 12.97 -6.85
N LEU A 133 0.31 12.28 -6.21
CA LEU A 133 0.30 12.00 -4.77
C LEU A 133 0.92 10.63 -4.43
N ASP A 134 1.70 10.05 -5.35
CA ASP A 134 2.49 8.84 -5.17
C ASP A 134 1.69 7.57 -4.81
N ILE A 135 0.44 7.45 -5.28
CA ILE A 135 -0.36 6.24 -5.06
C ILE A 135 0.36 4.96 -5.54
N LYS A 136 0.23 3.89 -4.77
CA LYS A 136 0.73 2.56 -5.12
C LYS A 136 -0.43 1.55 -5.23
N PRO A 137 -0.34 0.56 -6.14
CA PRO A 137 0.67 0.40 -7.21
C PRO A 137 0.41 1.36 -8.37
N ILE A 138 1.44 2.12 -8.77
CA ILE A 138 1.29 3.11 -9.85
C ILE A 138 0.99 2.46 -11.23
N ALA A 139 1.41 1.21 -11.42
CA ALA A 139 1.14 0.44 -12.63
C ALA A 139 -0.37 0.34 -12.94
N SER A 140 -1.18 0.16 -11.90
CA SER A 140 -2.64 0.07 -12.01
C SER A 140 -3.26 1.40 -12.41
N VAL A 141 -2.73 2.53 -11.93
CA VAL A 141 -3.19 3.87 -12.32
C VAL A 141 -3.01 4.06 -13.82
N TYR A 142 -1.82 3.78 -14.34
CA TYR A 142 -1.54 3.90 -15.78
C TYR A 142 -2.43 2.97 -16.60
N TYR A 143 -2.65 1.74 -16.15
CA TYR A 143 -3.57 0.83 -16.82
C TYR A 143 -4.99 1.41 -16.89
N LYS A 144 -5.50 1.95 -15.78
CA LYS A 144 -6.84 2.57 -15.73
C LYS A 144 -6.94 3.79 -16.64
N MET A 145 -5.91 4.61 -16.69
CA MET A 145 -5.84 5.73 -17.64
C MET A 145 -5.86 5.26 -19.09
N ALA A 146 -5.15 4.16 -19.42
CA ALA A 146 -5.21 3.55 -20.74
C ALA A 146 -6.62 3.06 -21.10
N CYS A 147 -7.30 2.39 -20.16
CA CYS A 147 -8.69 1.96 -20.33
C CYS A 147 -9.63 3.14 -20.55
N ALA A 148 -9.58 4.17 -19.69
CA ALA A 148 -10.43 5.34 -19.81
C ALA A 148 -10.24 6.05 -21.16
N GLN A 149 -8.98 6.22 -21.58
CA GLN A 149 -8.65 6.83 -22.86
C GLN A 149 -9.17 6.00 -24.05
N ASN A 150 -9.05 4.67 -24.00
CA ASN A 150 -9.58 3.81 -25.06
C ASN A 150 -11.11 3.84 -25.13
N MET A 151 -11.77 3.89 -23.97
CA MET A 151 -13.22 4.04 -23.90
C MET A 151 -13.68 5.37 -24.50
N ILE A 152 -12.96 6.47 -24.25
CA ILE A 152 -13.21 7.78 -24.90
C ILE A 152 -13.09 7.66 -26.42
N GLY A 153 -11.99 7.09 -26.92
CA GLY A 153 -11.80 6.88 -28.37
C GLY A 153 -12.93 6.05 -28.99
N THR A 154 -13.39 5.02 -28.28
CA THR A 154 -14.52 4.18 -28.70
C THR A 154 -15.84 4.98 -28.77
N LEU A 155 -16.13 5.81 -27.77
CA LEU A 155 -17.32 6.67 -27.76
C LEU A 155 -17.28 7.72 -28.88
N LYS A 156 -16.09 8.29 -29.13
CA LYS A 156 -15.85 9.28 -30.19
C LYS A 156 -15.76 8.67 -31.59
N LYS A 157 -15.58 7.36 -31.69
CA LYS A 157 -15.21 6.66 -32.94
C LYS A 157 -13.98 7.29 -33.61
N SER A 158 -12.98 7.62 -32.80
CA SER A 158 -11.74 8.25 -33.23
C SER A 158 -10.53 7.39 -32.85
N ASP A 159 -9.60 7.25 -33.79
CA ASP A 159 -8.31 6.58 -33.57
C ASP A 159 -7.23 7.56 -33.09
N GLU A 160 -7.53 8.86 -32.96
CA GLU A 160 -6.58 9.91 -32.56
C GLU A 160 -5.97 9.66 -31.17
N ASP A 161 -6.65 8.87 -30.34
CA ASP A 161 -6.27 8.61 -28.95
C ASP A 161 -5.41 7.35 -28.77
N GLU A 162 -5.19 6.53 -29.81
CA GLU A 162 -4.43 5.27 -29.71
C GLU A 162 -3.02 5.51 -29.14
N TYR A 163 -2.34 6.58 -29.56
CA TYR A 163 -1.02 6.94 -29.05
C TYR A 163 -1.00 7.12 -27.53
N MET A 164 -2.00 7.81 -26.98
CA MET A 164 -2.11 8.04 -25.53
C MET A 164 -2.39 6.74 -24.78
N VAL A 165 -3.26 5.89 -25.33
CA VAL A 165 -3.52 4.56 -24.77
C VAL A 165 -2.23 3.73 -24.71
N ILE A 166 -1.48 3.66 -25.81
CA ILE A 166 -0.21 2.92 -25.88
C ILE A 166 0.84 3.51 -24.94
N SER A 167 0.90 4.83 -24.78
CA SER A 167 1.79 5.51 -23.84
C SER A 167 1.49 5.13 -22.39
N TYR A 168 0.22 5.13 -21.98
CA TYR A 168 -0.18 4.68 -20.65
C TYR A 168 0.05 3.18 -20.45
N LEU A 169 -0.23 2.33 -21.45
CA LEU A 169 0.10 0.90 -21.37
C LEU A 169 1.61 0.69 -21.19
N ARG A 170 2.45 1.42 -21.93
CA ARG A 170 3.90 1.38 -21.75
C ARG A 170 4.31 1.74 -20.33
N LYS A 171 3.78 2.85 -19.79
CA LYS A 171 4.03 3.25 -18.40
C LYS A 171 3.57 2.15 -17.42
N SER A 172 2.39 1.59 -17.61
CA SER A 172 1.86 0.50 -16.78
C SER A 172 2.79 -0.72 -16.79
N PHE A 173 3.23 -1.14 -17.98
CA PHE A 173 4.12 -2.27 -18.17
C PHE A 173 5.51 -2.05 -17.56
N ILE A 174 6.12 -0.87 -17.76
CA ILE A 174 7.43 -0.52 -17.15
C ILE A 174 7.34 -0.45 -15.61
N ASN A 175 6.16 -0.14 -15.06
CA ASN A 175 5.93 -0.10 -13.62
C ASN A 175 5.40 -1.44 -13.05
N GLY A 176 5.41 -2.50 -13.86
CA GLY A 176 5.22 -3.87 -13.39
C GLY A 176 3.85 -4.49 -13.59
N PHE A 177 3.07 -3.98 -14.54
CA PHE A 177 1.86 -4.65 -15.01
C PHE A 177 2.22 -5.64 -16.13
N TYR A 178 2.19 -6.96 -15.89
CA TYR A 178 2.56 -7.96 -16.92
C TYR A 178 1.46 -8.96 -17.28
N ASP A 179 0.25 -8.81 -16.74
CA ASP A 179 -0.83 -9.77 -17.00
C ASP A 179 -1.51 -9.50 -18.36
N THR A 180 -0.85 -9.93 -19.42
CA THR A 180 -1.36 -9.87 -20.79
C THR A 180 -2.57 -10.77 -21.04
N LEU A 181 -2.75 -11.83 -20.23
CA LEU A 181 -3.90 -12.72 -20.30
C LEU A 181 -5.18 -12.02 -19.87
N THR A 182 -5.08 -11.08 -18.94
CA THR A 182 -6.22 -10.30 -18.45
C THR A 182 -6.56 -9.14 -19.38
N LEU A 183 -5.55 -8.52 -19.99
CA LEU A 183 -5.78 -7.54 -21.05
C LEU A 183 -6.70 -8.11 -22.13
N ALA A 184 -6.42 -9.35 -22.56
CA ALA A 184 -7.19 -10.02 -23.61
C ALA A 184 -8.68 -10.19 -23.27
N LYS A 185 -9.04 -10.21 -21.97
CA LYS A 185 -10.41 -10.35 -21.49
C LYS A 185 -11.07 -9.03 -21.11
N ASP A 186 -10.31 -7.95 -20.97
CA ASP A 186 -10.83 -6.65 -20.55
C ASP A 186 -11.43 -5.89 -21.74
N THR A 187 -12.76 -5.80 -21.75
CA THR A 187 -13.53 -5.14 -22.80
C THR A 187 -13.23 -3.64 -22.94
N ARG A 188 -12.61 -3.03 -21.93
CA ARG A 188 -12.24 -1.60 -21.94
C ARG A 188 -10.97 -1.33 -22.73
N ILE A 189 -10.18 -2.34 -23.06
CA ILE A 189 -8.88 -2.19 -23.74
C ILE A 189 -8.70 -3.14 -24.94
N ASN A 190 -9.56 -4.16 -25.08
CA ASN A 190 -9.35 -5.24 -26.04
C ASN A 190 -9.23 -4.79 -27.51
N SER A 191 -9.87 -3.68 -27.90
CA SER A 191 -9.79 -3.11 -29.26
C SER A 191 -8.34 -2.83 -29.66
N ILE A 192 -7.53 -2.38 -28.72
CA ILE A 192 -6.13 -1.97 -28.92
C ILE A 192 -5.21 -3.17 -29.12
N LEU A 193 -5.55 -4.33 -28.59
CA LEU A 193 -4.66 -5.49 -28.57
C LEU A 193 -4.37 -6.07 -29.97
N SER A 194 -5.23 -5.77 -30.94
CA SER A 194 -5.08 -6.19 -32.34
C SER A 194 -4.17 -5.24 -33.16
N THR A 195 -3.95 -4.02 -32.68
CA THR A 195 -3.24 -2.95 -33.38
C THR A 195 -1.76 -3.24 -33.58
N MET A 196 -1.15 -2.60 -34.58
CA MET A 196 0.30 -2.72 -34.78
C MET A 196 1.08 -2.03 -33.66
N SER A 197 0.58 -0.90 -33.13
CA SER A 197 1.23 -0.16 -32.06
C SER A 197 1.35 -0.99 -30.78
N TYR A 198 0.30 -1.72 -30.42
CA TYR A 198 0.35 -2.65 -29.28
C TYR A 198 1.34 -3.80 -29.51
N LYS A 199 1.33 -4.42 -30.70
CA LYS A 199 2.29 -5.48 -31.04
C LYS A 199 3.74 -4.98 -31.00
N THR A 200 3.99 -3.75 -31.43
CA THR A 200 5.31 -3.11 -31.34
C THR A 200 5.69 -2.85 -29.88
N LEU A 201 4.78 -2.33 -29.05
CA LEU A 201 5.01 -2.16 -27.61
C LEU A 201 5.41 -3.49 -26.95
N LEU A 202 4.72 -4.59 -27.27
CA LEU A 202 5.08 -5.91 -26.74
C LEU A 202 6.47 -6.35 -27.17
N ARG A 203 6.84 -6.20 -28.45
CA ARG A 203 8.20 -6.54 -28.94
C ARG A 203 9.28 -5.68 -28.30
N GLU A 204 9.02 -4.39 -28.11
CA GLU A 204 9.93 -3.50 -27.41
C GLU A 204 10.13 -3.99 -25.97
N LEU A 205 9.05 -4.29 -25.25
CA LEU A 205 9.14 -4.80 -23.89
C LEU A 205 9.80 -6.17 -23.81
N GLU A 206 9.59 -7.07 -24.78
CA GLU A 206 10.33 -8.32 -24.92
C GLU A 206 11.84 -8.08 -25.19
N SER A 207 12.20 -6.96 -25.82
CA SER A 207 13.60 -6.59 -26.03
C SER A 207 14.25 -5.95 -24.80
N PHE A 208 13.48 -5.25 -23.96
CA PHE A 208 13.91 -4.74 -22.66
C PHE A 208 13.95 -5.83 -21.59
N LYS A 209 13.00 -6.78 -21.64
CA LYS A 209 12.99 -8.02 -20.88
C LYS A 209 13.96 -8.99 -21.56
N TYR A 210 15.26 -8.85 -21.28
CA TYR A 210 16.17 -10.00 -21.36
C TYR A 210 15.43 -11.19 -20.72
N LYS A 211 15.03 -12.16 -21.56
CA LYS A 211 14.24 -13.36 -21.22
C LYS A 211 14.20 -13.60 -19.72
N GLU A 212 13.06 -13.32 -19.08
CA GLU A 212 12.83 -13.63 -17.67
C GLU A 212 12.98 -15.15 -17.48
N ASP A 213 14.19 -15.57 -17.14
CA ASP A 213 14.38 -16.80 -16.40
C ASP A 213 13.64 -16.59 -15.08
N ARG A 214 12.61 -17.41 -14.81
CA ARG A 214 11.88 -17.40 -13.54
C ARG A 214 12.85 -17.41 -12.36
N ASN A 215 13.98 -18.10 -12.50
CA ASN A 215 15.04 -18.12 -11.50
C ASN A 215 15.66 -16.73 -11.31
N GLY A 216 15.98 -16.01 -12.38
CA GLY A 216 16.50 -14.65 -12.30
C GLY A 216 15.54 -13.65 -11.65
N LEU A 217 14.24 -13.76 -11.97
CA LEU A 217 13.21 -12.94 -11.33
C LEU A 217 13.06 -13.29 -9.84
N PHE A 218 13.16 -14.57 -9.49
CA PHE A 218 13.13 -15.02 -8.10
C PHE A 218 14.36 -14.56 -7.31
N GLU A 219 15.54 -14.53 -7.92
CA GLU A 219 16.74 -13.97 -7.29
C GLU A 219 16.59 -12.48 -6.98
N LEU A 220 16.06 -11.70 -7.91
CA LEU A 220 15.74 -10.28 -7.67
C LEU A 220 14.72 -10.12 -6.55
N PHE A 221 13.66 -10.95 -6.54
CA PHE A 221 12.65 -10.94 -5.50
C PHE A 221 13.25 -11.17 -4.11
N LYS A 222 14.11 -12.18 -3.97
CA LYS A 222 14.79 -12.50 -2.69
C LYS A 222 15.77 -11.41 -2.25
N GLN A 223 16.47 -10.76 -3.19
CA GLN A 223 17.46 -9.74 -2.88
C GLN A 223 16.87 -8.49 -2.21
N ALA A 224 15.60 -8.18 -2.46
CA ALA A 224 14.90 -7.05 -1.84
C ALA A 224 14.57 -7.29 -0.36
N TYR A 225 14.61 -8.55 0.13
CA TYR A 225 14.28 -8.83 1.52
C TYR A 225 15.44 -8.51 2.47
N PRO A 226 15.18 -7.80 3.58
CA PRO A 226 16.18 -7.64 4.64
C PRO A 226 16.48 -8.99 5.29
N ARG A 227 17.69 -9.16 5.82
CA ARG A 227 18.17 -10.42 6.46
C ARG A 227 18.37 -10.23 7.97
N PRO A 228 17.30 -10.07 8.77
CA PRO A 228 17.43 -9.85 10.20
C PRO A 228 17.86 -11.13 10.94
N VAL A 229 18.51 -10.98 12.09
CA VAL A 229 18.90 -12.11 12.97
C VAL A 229 17.68 -12.71 13.69
N GLU A 230 16.74 -11.85 14.10
CA GLU A 230 15.45 -12.21 14.68
C GLU A 230 14.36 -11.38 14.01
N PHE A 231 13.19 -11.97 13.81
CA PHE A 231 12.01 -11.25 13.31
C PHE A 231 10.91 -11.30 14.36
N GLU A 232 10.27 -10.16 14.63
CA GLU A 232 9.16 -10.07 15.56
C GLU A 232 8.07 -9.17 14.98
N ALA A 233 6.81 -9.60 15.13
CA ALA A 233 5.64 -8.76 14.93
C ALA A 233 4.84 -8.78 16.23
N ALA A 234 5.16 -7.83 17.11
CA ALA A 234 4.54 -7.68 18.42
C ALA A 234 3.17 -6.97 18.32
N LEU A 235 2.39 -7.01 19.41
CA LEU A 235 1.05 -6.39 19.47
C LEU A 235 1.04 -4.90 19.08
N THR A 236 2.14 -4.18 19.31
CA THR A 236 2.33 -2.75 19.04
C THR A 236 2.80 -2.43 17.62
N ASP A 237 3.43 -3.38 16.94
CA ASP A 237 4.14 -3.14 15.67
C ASP A 237 3.27 -3.41 14.43
N LEU A 238 2.07 -3.92 14.67
CA LEU A 238 1.14 -4.38 13.66
C LEU A 238 0.38 -3.26 12.93
N THR A 239 0.67 -2.00 13.23
CA THR A 239 0.10 -0.82 12.55
C THR A 239 1.14 0.00 11.78
N GLN A 240 2.45 -0.26 11.95
CA GLN A 240 3.51 0.57 11.37
C GLN A 240 4.05 -0.02 10.06
N TYR A 241 3.61 0.54 8.94
CA TYR A 241 4.04 0.13 7.59
C TYR A 241 4.70 1.25 6.77
N GLU A 242 4.70 2.50 7.25
CA GLU A 242 5.17 3.68 6.49
C GLU A 242 6.63 3.61 6.02
N ASN A 243 7.47 2.80 6.68
CA ASN A 243 8.89 2.66 6.34
C ASN A 243 9.23 1.35 5.64
N LYS A 244 8.24 0.53 5.25
CA LYS A 244 8.49 -0.75 4.60
C LYS A 244 8.41 -0.63 3.09
N GLU A 245 9.36 -1.23 2.41
CA GLU A 245 9.36 -1.27 0.95
C GLU A 245 8.24 -2.18 0.44
N SER A 246 7.44 -1.67 -0.49
CA SER A 246 6.33 -2.40 -1.08
C SER A 246 6.84 -3.43 -2.09
N ILE A 247 6.24 -4.61 -2.08
CA ILE A 247 6.49 -5.65 -3.08
C ILE A 247 5.85 -5.22 -4.40
N SER A 248 6.67 -5.06 -5.43
CA SER A 248 6.19 -4.80 -6.79
C SER A 248 5.30 -5.93 -7.30
N TYR A 249 4.28 -5.60 -8.09
CA TYR A 249 3.46 -6.57 -8.81
C TYR A 249 4.26 -7.38 -9.84
N ASP A 250 5.48 -6.94 -10.20
CA ASP A 250 6.46 -7.76 -10.95
C ASP A 250 6.65 -9.15 -10.31
N PHE A 251 6.51 -9.23 -8.98
CA PHE A 251 6.72 -10.43 -8.19
C PHE A 251 5.42 -11.15 -7.80
N ALA A 252 4.28 -10.79 -8.40
CA ALA A 252 2.99 -11.41 -8.10
C ALA A 252 2.97 -12.93 -8.34
N VAL A 253 3.85 -13.46 -9.20
CA VAL A 253 4.04 -14.91 -9.38
C VAL A 253 4.55 -15.64 -8.12
N PHE A 254 5.18 -14.91 -7.20
CA PHE A 254 5.67 -15.42 -5.92
C PHE A 254 4.74 -15.08 -4.75
N VAL A 255 3.74 -14.22 -4.95
CA VAL A 255 2.77 -13.78 -3.93
C VAL A 255 1.33 -14.06 -4.44
N PRO A 256 0.79 -15.27 -4.22
CA PRO A 256 -0.49 -15.71 -4.82
C PRO A 256 -1.68 -14.80 -4.53
N GLU A 257 -1.68 -14.13 -3.38
CA GLU A 257 -2.74 -13.21 -2.95
C GLU A 257 -2.82 -11.96 -3.81
N MET A 258 -1.75 -11.62 -4.53
CA MET A 258 -1.78 -10.56 -5.55
C MET A 258 -2.59 -10.98 -6.79
N GLN A 259 -2.83 -12.28 -7.00
CA GLN A 259 -3.47 -12.83 -8.21
C GLN A 259 -4.96 -13.17 -8.02
N ASN A 260 -5.38 -13.54 -6.81
CA ASN A 260 -6.62 -14.30 -6.57
C ASN A 260 -7.81 -13.53 -5.97
N THR A 261 -7.77 -12.21 -5.80
CA THR A 261 -8.94 -11.50 -5.25
C THR A 261 -10.02 -11.33 -6.34
N GLU A 262 -11.13 -12.06 -6.22
CA GLU A 262 -12.34 -11.94 -7.08
C GLU A 262 -12.91 -10.50 -7.11
N PHE A 263 -12.54 -9.66 -6.14
CA PHE A 263 -12.53 -8.21 -6.28
C PHE A 263 -11.23 -7.82 -6.98
N GLY A 264 -11.30 -7.85 -8.32
CA GLY A 264 -10.14 -7.91 -9.18
C GLY A 264 -9.22 -6.71 -9.01
N ARG A 265 -7.94 -6.97 -8.68
CA ARG A 265 -6.74 -6.16 -9.02
C ARG A 265 -6.74 -4.68 -8.64
N GLU A 266 -7.84 -4.16 -8.14
CA GLU A 266 -8.01 -2.90 -7.47
C GLU A 266 -7.70 -3.19 -6.01
N VAL A 267 -6.39 -3.21 -5.74
CA VAL A 267 -5.74 -3.08 -4.41
C VAL A 267 -6.72 -3.16 -3.25
N SER A 268 -7.05 -4.39 -2.84
CA SER A 268 -7.64 -4.59 -1.52
C SER A 268 -6.57 -4.52 -0.43
N ASN A 269 -5.31 -4.84 -0.78
CA ASN A 269 -4.16 -4.83 0.11
C ASN A 269 -2.87 -4.37 -0.60
N ASP A 270 -2.02 -3.65 0.13
CA ASP A 270 -0.60 -3.46 -0.17
C ASP A 270 0.23 -4.60 0.43
N PHE A 271 1.38 -4.91 -0.18
CA PHE A 271 2.26 -5.99 0.26
C PHE A 271 3.66 -5.44 0.53
N PHE A 272 4.32 -5.90 1.60
CA PHE A 272 5.59 -5.35 2.07
C PHE A 272 6.62 -6.44 2.35
N TYR A 273 7.88 -6.19 1.95
CA TYR A 273 9.03 -7.01 2.33
C TYR A 273 9.28 -6.90 3.83
N ASN A 274 9.36 -8.03 4.57
CA ASN A 274 9.71 -7.99 6.00
C ASN A 274 11.03 -8.70 6.34
N ALA A 275 11.24 -9.92 5.85
CA ALA A 275 12.45 -10.69 6.18
C ALA A 275 12.72 -11.85 5.22
N LEU A 276 13.99 -12.09 4.94
CA LEU A 276 14.51 -13.38 4.49
C LEU A 276 15.00 -14.11 5.74
N VAL A 277 14.27 -15.16 6.12
CA VAL A 277 14.49 -15.92 7.36
C VAL A 277 15.62 -16.91 7.19
N GLN A 278 15.63 -17.63 6.07
CA GLN A 278 16.60 -18.67 5.80
C GLN A 278 16.74 -18.90 4.30
N GLU A 279 17.95 -19.24 3.85
CA GLU A 279 18.25 -19.62 2.48
C GLU A 279 19.17 -20.84 2.52
N THR A 280 18.74 -21.92 1.85
CA THR A 280 19.46 -23.18 1.72
C THR A 280 19.45 -23.63 0.26
N PRO A 281 20.26 -24.62 -0.14
CA PRO A 281 20.16 -25.20 -1.49
C PRO A 281 18.78 -25.82 -1.80
N ALA A 282 18.01 -26.20 -0.78
CA ALA A 282 16.71 -26.83 -0.94
C ALA A 282 15.55 -25.82 -0.98
N TYR A 283 15.65 -24.70 -0.24
CA TYR A 283 14.58 -23.71 -0.17
C TYR A 283 15.05 -22.33 0.28
N THR A 284 14.21 -21.32 0.02
CA THR A 284 14.28 -19.99 0.63
C THR A 284 13.00 -19.72 1.44
N ALA A 285 13.15 -19.27 2.69
CA ALA A 285 12.05 -18.86 3.57
C ALA A 285 11.97 -17.32 3.66
N LEU A 286 10.83 -16.76 3.29
CA LEU A 286 10.59 -15.32 3.23
C LEU A 286 9.34 -14.95 4.05
N ILE A 287 9.29 -13.70 4.51
CA ILE A 287 8.15 -13.12 5.23
C ILE A 287 7.74 -11.83 4.56
N TYR A 288 6.46 -11.76 4.19
CA TYR A 288 5.81 -10.53 3.75
C TYR A 288 4.53 -10.29 4.55
N THR A 289 4.09 -9.02 4.61
CA THR A 289 2.80 -8.64 5.18
C THR A 289 1.93 -8.06 4.09
N SER A 290 0.65 -8.47 4.05
CA SER A 290 -0.38 -7.72 3.35
C SER A 290 -1.14 -6.83 4.32
N VAL A 291 -1.51 -5.63 3.90
CA VAL A 291 -2.23 -4.64 4.70
C VAL A 291 -3.35 -4.08 3.86
N SER A 292 -4.56 -3.97 4.41
CA SER A 292 -5.70 -3.45 3.65
C SER A 292 -5.42 -2.08 3.06
N PHE A 293 -5.80 -1.83 1.81
CA PHE A 293 -5.63 -0.53 1.17
C PHE A 293 -6.55 0.54 1.79
N TRP A 294 -7.66 0.13 2.42
CA TRP A 294 -8.80 0.99 2.78
C TRP A 294 -8.67 1.80 4.08
N GLY A 295 -7.59 1.60 4.83
CA GLY A 295 -7.38 2.31 6.10
C GLY A 295 -6.46 3.53 5.98
N ASP A 296 -6.58 4.38 6.99
CA ASP A 296 -5.68 5.51 7.23
C ASP A 296 -4.39 5.01 7.90
N HIS A 297 -3.25 5.68 7.69
CA HIS A 297 -1.96 5.26 8.22
C HIS A 297 -1.93 5.14 9.76
N ASP A 298 -2.80 5.88 10.44
CA ASP A 298 -2.95 5.90 11.89
C ASP A 298 -4.06 4.97 12.43
N ALA A 299 -4.76 4.25 11.54
CA ALA A 299 -5.91 3.41 11.92
C ALA A 299 -5.52 1.95 12.18
N LEU A 300 -6.35 1.24 12.95
CA LEU A 300 -6.21 -0.19 13.14
C LEU A 300 -6.66 -0.95 11.89
N MET A 301 -5.71 -1.28 11.02
CA MET A 301 -5.96 -1.90 9.72
C MET A 301 -5.77 -3.41 9.77
N PRO A 302 -6.64 -4.19 9.11
CA PRO A 302 -6.39 -5.61 8.93
C PRO A 302 -5.07 -5.83 8.20
N SER A 303 -4.23 -6.66 8.80
CA SER A 303 -2.91 -6.99 8.28
C SER A 303 -2.62 -8.47 8.46
N PHE A 304 -1.95 -9.08 7.49
CA PHE A 304 -1.69 -10.52 7.44
C PHE A 304 -0.23 -10.78 7.07
N THR A 305 0.54 -11.27 8.03
CA THR A 305 1.96 -11.57 7.87
C THR A 305 2.15 -13.06 7.64
N SER A 306 2.70 -13.41 6.48
CA SER A 306 2.86 -14.78 6.04
C SER A 306 4.33 -15.18 6.03
N LEU A 307 4.62 -16.38 6.52
CA LEU A 307 5.87 -17.10 6.27
C LEU A 307 5.64 -18.02 5.07
N VAL A 308 6.48 -17.90 4.05
CA VAL A 308 6.40 -18.71 2.83
C VAL A 308 7.76 -19.30 2.53
N THR A 309 7.79 -20.58 2.20
CA THR A 309 8.98 -21.26 1.70
C THR A 309 8.85 -21.53 0.22
N TYR A 310 9.95 -21.37 -0.50
CA TYR A 310 10.02 -21.55 -1.95
C TYR A 310 11.16 -22.49 -2.30
N ASP A 311 11.00 -23.29 -3.34
CA ASP A 311 12.10 -24.03 -3.95
C ASP A 311 13.08 -23.07 -4.66
N PRO A 312 14.23 -23.57 -5.17
CA PRO A 312 15.21 -22.72 -5.87
C PRO A 312 14.68 -22.05 -7.14
N MET A 313 13.54 -22.50 -7.68
CA MET A 313 12.88 -21.93 -8.86
C MET A 313 11.76 -20.95 -8.48
N GLY A 314 11.57 -20.64 -7.20
CA GLY A 314 10.51 -19.76 -6.72
C GLY A 314 9.12 -20.40 -6.79
N ILE A 315 9.00 -21.73 -6.71
CA ILE A 315 7.72 -22.42 -6.51
C ILE A 315 7.47 -22.53 -5.01
N ILE A 316 6.26 -22.19 -4.55
CA ILE A 316 5.90 -22.30 -3.14
C ILE A 316 5.89 -23.76 -2.70
N ILE A 317 6.64 -24.06 -1.64
CA ILE A 317 6.66 -25.37 -0.95
C ILE A 317 5.57 -25.38 0.13
N ASP A 318 5.57 -24.40 1.02
CA ASP A 318 4.58 -24.25 2.09
C ASP A 318 4.38 -22.78 2.48
N ARG A 319 3.26 -22.50 3.16
CA ARG A 319 2.87 -21.17 3.61
C ARG A 319 2.09 -21.24 4.91
N LYS A 320 2.39 -20.35 5.85
CA LYS A 320 1.63 -20.15 7.11
C LYS A 320 1.38 -18.68 7.39
N LEU A 321 0.17 -18.36 7.85
CA LEU A 321 -0.10 -17.07 8.48
C LEU A 321 0.48 -17.08 9.89
N ILE A 322 1.45 -16.21 10.15
CA ILE A 322 2.22 -16.21 11.40
C ILE A 322 1.87 -15.03 12.30
N ALA A 323 1.39 -13.92 11.76
CA ALA A 323 0.88 -12.79 12.55
C ALA A 323 -0.24 -12.04 11.81
N CYS A 324 -1.18 -11.42 12.54
CA CYS A 324 -2.22 -10.59 11.96
C CYS A 324 -2.90 -9.63 12.95
N GLN A 325 -3.37 -8.50 12.42
CA GLN A 325 -4.56 -7.80 12.90
C GLN A 325 -5.77 -8.42 12.23
N CYS A 326 -6.18 -9.59 12.68
CA CYS A 326 -7.08 -10.45 11.92
C CYS A 326 -8.53 -9.91 11.98
N SER A 327 -8.91 -9.35 13.12
CA SER A 327 -10.17 -8.62 13.30
C SER A 327 -10.06 -7.67 14.49
N ALA A 328 -11.14 -6.94 14.78
CA ALA A 328 -11.24 -6.09 15.96
C ALA A 328 -10.91 -6.79 17.28
N GLU A 329 -11.18 -8.08 17.40
CA GLU A 329 -10.95 -8.86 18.62
C GLU A 329 -9.81 -9.86 18.48
N LYS A 330 -9.41 -10.24 17.26
CA LYS A 330 -8.44 -11.32 17.04
C LYS A 330 -7.12 -10.77 16.57
N VAL A 331 -6.07 -11.06 17.32
CA VAL A 331 -4.70 -10.66 17.01
C VAL A 331 -3.80 -11.88 17.11
N LYS A 332 -2.86 -12.01 16.17
CA LYS A 332 -1.83 -13.06 16.17
C LYS A 332 -0.47 -12.39 16.09
N THR A 333 0.47 -12.79 16.94
CA THR A 333 1.84 -12.29 16.95
C THR A 333 2.82 -13.39 16.58
N VAL A 334 3.99 -13.00 16.09
CA VAL A 334 5.08 -13.93 15.81
C VAL A 334 6.40 -13.43 16.38
N LYS A 335 7.21 -14.37 16.85
CA LYS A 335 8.64 -14.18 17.08
C LYS A 335 9.40 -15.32 16.39
N ILE A 336 10.45 -14.99 15.66
CA ILE A 336 11.31 -15.95 14.97
C ILE A 336 12.71 -15.82 15.50
N LYS A 337 13.22 -16.95 16.00
CA LYS A 337 14.55 -17.06 16.59
C LYS A 337 15.05 -18.50 16.43
N ASP A 338 16.31 -18.68 16.05
CA ASP A 338 16.96 -19.98 15.93
C ASP A 338 16.15 -20.99 15.08
N ASN A 339 15.65 -20.56 13.91
CA ASN A 339 14.79 -21.33 12.99
C ASN A 339 13.47 -21.86 13.58
N LYS A 340 13.07 -21.35 14.76
CA LYS A 340 11.78 -21.62 15.36
C LYS A 340 10.88 -20.41 15.23
N VAL A 341 9.63 -20.68 14.88
CA VAL A 341 8.60 -19.66 14.66
C VAL A 341 7.58 -19.81 15.78
N TYR A 342 7.63 -18.89 16.73
CA TYR A 342 6.73 -18.85 17.88
C TYR A 342 5.55 -17.95 17.55
N VAL A 343 4.36 -18.54 17.48
CA VAL A 343 3.11 -17.86 17.17
C VAL A 343 2.22 -17.87 18.40
N GLU A 344 1.58 -16.74 18.69
CA GLU A 344 0.65 -16.61 19.81
C GLU A 344 -0.63 -15.90 19.35
N ASP A 345 -1.77 -16.48 19.71
CA ASP A 345 -3.10 -15.92 19.45
C ASP A 345 -3.61 -15.19 20.68
N PHE A 346 -4.19 -14.03 20.45
CA PHE A 346 -4.76 -13.16 21.47
C PHE A 346 -6.20 -12.77 21.14
N LYS A 347 -7.01 -12.65 22.20
CA LYS A 347 -8.25 -11.88 22.17
C LYS A 347 -8.00 -10.46 22.69
N ARG A 348 -8.22 -9.46 21.86
CA ARG A 348 -8.27 -8.05 22.26
C ARG A 348 -9.61 -7.77 22.93
N ILE A 349 -9.56 -7.17 24.12
CA ILE A 349 -10.72 -6.73 24.86
C ILE A 349 -10.66 -5.20 24.95
N TRP A 350 -11.74 -4.55 24.55
CA TRP A 350 -11.87 -3.10 24.48
C TRP A 350 -12.48 -2.53 25.75
N LYS A 351 -12.12 -1.30 26.13
CA LYS A 351 -12.72 -0.64 27.30
C LYS A 351 -14.20 -0.38 27.12
N GLN A 352 -14.63 -0.10 25.88
CA GLN A 352 -16.03 0.10 25.53
C GLN A 352 -16.51 -0.95 24.51
N PRO A 353 -17.81 -1.28 24.47
CA PRO A 353 -18.38 -2.14 23.43
C PRO A 353 -18.12 -1.57 22.03
N ILE A 354 -17.62 -2.42 21.13
CA ILE A 354 -17.22 -2.03 19.76
C ILE A 354 -18.39 -1.63 18.85
N ASP A 355 -19.61 -1.99 19.22
CA ASP A 355 -20.85 -1.55 18.57
C ASP A 355 -21.26 -0.13 18.99
N LYS A 356 -20.60 0.44 20.01
CA LYS A 356 -20.86 1.79 20.53
C LYS A 356 -19.74 2.77 20.22
N VAL A 357 -18.49 2.32 20.21
CA VAL A 357 -17.31 3.14 19.93
C VAL A 357 -16.44 2.44 18.91
N SER A 358 -16.09 3.16 17.83
CA SER A 358 -15.19 2.70 16.78
C SER A 358 -13.85 2.23 17.36
N PHE A 359 -13.24 1.22 16.74
CA PHE A 359 -11.95 0.68 17.16
C PHE A 359 -10.83 1.74 17.18
N ASP A 360 -10.90 2.71 16.28
CA ASP A 360 -9.90 3.80 16.18
C ASP A 360 -9.99 4.77 17.37
N ASP A 361 -11.16 4.89 18.00
CA ASP A 361 -11.43 5.78 19.15
C ASP A 361 -11.55 5.04 20.49
N ASN A 362 -11.42 3.71 20.47
CA ASN A 362 -11.63 2.86 21.63
C ASN A 362 -10.27 2.42 22.18
N GLU A 363 -10.07 2.58 23.48
CA GLU A 363 -8.83 2.09 24.09
C GLU A 363 -8.91 0.59 24.34
N VAL A 364 -7.79 -0.10 24.13
CA VAL A 364 -7.66 -1.50 24.52
C VAL A 364 -7.62 -1.59 26.05
N ASP A 365 -8.47 -2.44 26.63
CA ASP A 365 -8.43 -2.77 28.06
C ASP A 365 -7.30 -3.77 28.34
N LYS A 366 -7.31 -4.91 27.62
CA LYS A 366 -6.28 -5.94 27.73
C LYS A 366 -6.24 -6.87 26.51
N PHE A 367 -5.16 -7.65 26.45
CA PHE A 367 -5.04 -8.81 25.57
C PHE A 367 -5.06 -10.10 26.39
N GLU A 368 -5.91 -11.05 26.01
CA GLU A 368 -5.99 -12.37 26.62
C GLU A 368 -5.33 -13.40 25.70
N SER A 369 -4.29 -14.08 26.18
CA SER A 369 -3.62 -15.15 25.43
C SER A 369 -4.54 -16.36 25.31
N LEU A 370 -4.73 -16.83 24.07
CA LEU A 370 -5.62 -17.95 23.76
C LEU A 370 -4.84 -19.23 23.49
N ALA A 371 -3.80 -19.16 22.65
CA ALA A 371 -3.05 -20.32 22.23
C ALA A 371 -1.62 -19.95 21.80
N LYS A 372 -0.70 -20.90 21.97
CA LYS A 372 0.70 -20.80 21.55
C LYS A 372 1.02 -21.95 20.63
N LEU A 373 1.73 -21.66 19.54
CA LEU A 373 2.15 -22.64 18.56
C LEU A 373 3.61 -22.39 18.20
N THR A 374 4.38 -23.47 18.07
CA THR A 374 5.75 -23.39 17.54
C THR A 374 5.82 -24.15 16.24
N TYR A 375 6.23 -23.48 15.17
CA TYR A 375 6.58 -24.13 13.92
C TYR A 375 8.10 -24.30 13.79
N THR A 376 8.48 -25.35 13.07
CA THR A 376 9.84 -25.59 12.59
C THR A 376 9.79 -25.66 11.07
N ILE A 377 10.79 -25.07 10.41
CA ILE A 377 11.00 -25.23 8.98
C ILE A 377 11.95 -26.42 8.78
N ASN A 378 11.46 -27.46 8.12
CA ASN A 378 12.22 -28.68 7.85
C ASN A 378 13.28 -28.44 6.76
N GLU A 379 14.19 -29.40 6.60
CA GLU A 379 15.26 -29.33 5.59
C GLU A 379 14.74 -29.27 4.14
N ASP A 380 13.54 -29.82 3.89
CA ASP A 380 12.84 -29.78 2.60
C ASP A 380 12.01 -28.51 2.40
N GLY A 381 12.02 -27.58 3.35
CA GLY A 381 11.23 -26.35 3.31
C GLY A 381 9.78 -26.48 3.78
N THR A 382 9.31 -27.67 4.18
CA THR A 382 7.96 -27.81 4.75
C THR A 382 7.87 -27.19 6.15
N ILE A 383 6.71 -26.60 6.50
CA ILE A 383 6.52 -25.92 7.79
C ILE A 383 5.60 -26.78 8.66
N GLN A 384 6.16 -27.36 9.73
CA GLN A 384 5.42 -28.25 10.63
C GLN A 384 5.26 -27.66 12.02
N ALA A 385 4.05 -27.83 12.57
CA ALA A 385 3.77 -27.54 13.97
C ALA A 385 4.43 -28.59 14.87
N SER A 386 5.17 -28.15 15.89
CA SER A 386 5.79 -29.05 16.87
C SER A 386 4.74 -29.73 17.76
N GLU A 387 3.67 -29.01 18.11
CA GLU A 387 2.51 -29.52 18.84
C GLU A 387 1.33 -28.56 18.64
N ILE A 388 0.14 -29.07 18.31
CA ILE A 388 -1.07 -28.25 18.10
C ILE A 388 -1.91 -28.31 19.37
N PRO A 389 -2.08 -27.21 20.12
CA PRO A 389 -2.96 -27.19 21.29
C PRO A 389 -4.39 -27.60 20.93
N ALA A 390 -5.07 -28.32 21.82
CA ALA A 390 -6.45 -28.79 21.57
C ALA A 390 -7.45 -27.64 21.32
N ASN A 391 -7.13 -26.42 21.77
CA ASN A 391 -7.90 -25.21 21.57
C ASN A 391 -7.39 -24.33 20.42
N TYR A 392 -6.36 -24.78 19.67
CA TYR A 392 -5.85 -24.03 18.53
C TYR A 392 -6.81 -24.15 17.36
N MET A 393 -7.42 -23.02 16.99
CA MET A 393 -8.16 -22.90 15.74
C MET A 393 -7.28 -22.14 14.76
N ASP A 394 -6.84 -22.81 13.70
CA ASP A 394 -6.21 -22.13 12.58
C ASP A 394 -7.29 -21.30 11.87
N THR A 395 -7.44 -20.05 12.29
CA THR A 395 -8.58 -19.22 11.90
C THR A 395 -8.51 -18.70 10.47
N VAL A 396 -7.45 -18.99 9.69
CA VAL A 396 -7.22 -18.29 8.40
C VAL A 396 -6.76 -19.20 7.25
N ILE A 397 -6.70 -20.53 7.40
CA ILE A 397 -6.52 -21.43 6.25
C ILE A 397 -7.77 -22.27 6.08
N THR A 398 -8.78 -21.73 5.38
CA THR A 398 -9.76 -22.57 4.70
C THR A 398 -9.01 -23.41 3.68
N LYS A 399 -9.19 -24.73 3.79
CA LYS A 399 -8.54 -25.84 3.07
C LYS A 399 -8.60 -25.78 1.52
N ASP A 400 -9.13 -24.72 0.93
CA ASP A 400 -9.43 -24.61 -0.50
C ASP A 400 -8.59 -23.58 -1.28
N GLN A 401 -7.71 -22.80 -0.64
CA GLN A 401 -6.86 -21.86 -1.39
C GLN A 401 -5.56 -22.47 -1.94
N SER A 402 -5.19 -23.69 -1.54
CA SER A 402 -4.07 -24.44 -2.12
C SER A 402 -4.51 -25.46 -3.19
N LYS A 403 -5.80 -25.49 -3.53
CA LYS A 403 -6.37 -26.37 -4.56
C LYS A 403 -7.31 -25.57 -5.44
N ASN A 404 -6.78 -24.84 -6.42
CA ASN A 404 -7.54 -24.48 -7.60
C ASN A 404 -6.62 -24.31 -8.82
N THR A 405 -6.30 -25.45 -9.43
CA THR A 405 -6.33 -25.66 -10.89
C THR A 405 -6.49 -27.17 -11.10
N PRO A 406 -7.27 -27.71 -12.06
CA PRO A 406 -7.93 -27.06 -13.21
C PRO A 406 -9.42 -27.43 -13.45
N GLN A 407 -10.20 -26.50 -14.00
CA GLN A 407 -10.73 -26.59 -15.38
C GLN A 407 -11.17 -25.22 -15.87
#